data_AF-A0A495VCN0-F1
#
_entry.id   AF-A0A495VCN0-F1
#
_cell.length_a   1.000
_cell.length_b   1.000
_cell.length_c   1.000
_cell.angle_alpha   90.00
_cell.angle_beta   90.00
_cell.angle_gamma   90.00
#
_symmetry.space_group_name_H-M   'P 1'
#
loop_
_entity.id
_entity.type
_entity.pdbx_description
1 polymer ?
#
loop_
_entity_poly.entity_id
_entity_poly.type
_entity_poly.pdbx_seq_one_letter_code
_entity_poly.pdbx_strand_id
1 'polypeptide(L)'
;MYCGDSHGTDIEHFWPKTPYPERMFRWPNLLLCCSECGRFKGNVFPLDAGAQPLLVDPSEVNPWDFIDFNPDTCTFVARYDLATEAPSARGAKTVDLLQLDRREALEAGYRKTHRRILALFERALQQSDVDPDALCQDLSEADDHGLLGWYLTGTGQHLSPFREIRAKHPKAWDVCVAALT
;
A
#
# COMPACT_ATOMS: atom_id res chain seq x y z
N MET A 1 5.89 -1.43 -7.17
CA MET A 1 6.13 -0.56 -5.99
C MET A 1 5.83 0.91 -6.33
N TYR A 2 5.60 1.74 -5.31
CA TYR A 2 4.75 2.95 -5.27
C TYR A 2 3.25 2.70 -5.42
N CYS A 3 2.80 2.22 -6.58
CA CYS A 3 1.37 2.06 -6.85
C CYS A 3 0.81 0.67 -6.54
N GLY A 4 1.48 -0.17 -5.74
CA GLY A 4 1.02 -1.55 -5.45
C GLY A 4 0.91 -2.50 -6.65
N ASP A 5 0.93 -2.00 -7.88
CA ASP A 5 0.75 -2.75 -9.11
C ASP A 5 1.93 -3.68 -9.40
N SER A 6 1.62 -4.82 -10.01
CA SER A 6 2.54 -5.94 -10.30
C SER A 6 3.36 -5.74 -11.58
N HIS A 7 3.09 -4.68 -12.34
CA HIS A 7 3.80 -4.32 -13.59
C HIS A 7 5.16 -3.64 -13.35
N GLY A 8 5.88 -3.98 -12.28
CA GLY A 8 7.21 -3.45 -12.02
C GLY A 8 8.25 -4.01 -13.00
N THR A 9 8.76 -3.19 -13.91
CA THR A 9 9.77 -3.60 -14.91
C THR A 9 11.03 -2.76 -14.90
N ASP A 10 11.02 -1.62 -14.21
CA ASP A 10 12.10 -0.64 -14.24
C ASP A 10 12.76 -0.51 -12.86
N ILE A 11 14.06 -0.22 -12.87
CA ILE A 11 14.79 0.19 -11.66
C ILE A 11 14.78 1.71 -11.59
N GLU A 12 14.15 2.24 -10.54
CA GLU A 12 14.06 3.66 -10.24
C GLU A 12 14.99 4.02 -9.07
N HIS A 13 15.51 5.24 -9.10
CA HIS A 13 16.29 5.77 -7.98
C HIS A 13 15.38 6.56 -7.05
N PHE A 14 15.29 6.21 -5.76
CA PHE A 14 14.52 7.01 -4.79
C PHE A 14 15.01 8.47 -4.82
N TRP A 15 16.29 8.68 -4.51
CA TRP A 15 17.05 9.90 -4.77
C TRP A 15 17.52 9.95 -6.24
N PRO A 16 17.04 10.90 -7.07
CA PRO A 16 17.32 10.89 -8.50
C PRO A 16 18.81 11.05 -8.83
N LYS A 17 19.27 10.30 -9.84
CA LYS A 17 20.68 10.24 -10.25
C LYS A 17 21.31 11.57 -10.69
N THR A 18 20.52 12.48 -11.28
CA THR A 18 21.04 13.74 -11.82
C THR A 18 21.45 14.72 -10.71
N PRO A 19 20.58 15.05 -9.74
CA PRO A 19 20.96 15.88 -8.60
C PRO A 19 21.79 15.12 -7.54
N TYR A 20 21.72 13.79 -7.47
CA TYR A 20 22.39 12.97 -6.45
C TYR A 20 23.21 11.81 -7.05
N PRO A 21 24.23 12.09 -7.89
CA PRO A 21 25.03 11.05 -8.55
C PRO A 21 25.74 10.12 -7.56
N GLU A 22 26.07 10.61 -6.36
CA GLU A 22 26.68 9.83 -5.28
C GLU A 22 25.78 8.72 -4.72
N ARG A 23 24.46 8.79 -4.99
CA ARG A 23 23.46 7.79 -4.58
C ARG A 23 23.13 6.77 -5.66
N MET A 24 23.65 6.94 -6.88
CA MET A 24 23.28 6.16 -8.06
C MET A 24 23.49 4.63 -7.90
N PHE A 25 24.52 4.22 -7.16
CA PHE A 25 24.86 2.80 -6.96
C PHE A 25 24.63 2.32 -5.52
N ARG A 26 23.77 3.00 -4.76
CA ARG A 26 23.40 2.58 -3.41
C ARG A 26 22.19 1.67 -3.51
N TRP A 27 22.31 0.41 -3.05
CA TRP A 27 21.20 -0.54 -3.07
C TRP A 27 19.91 -0.03 -2.39
N PRO A 28 19.95 0.63 -1.21
CA PRO A 28 18.75 1.21 -0.62
C PRO A 28 18.11 2.33 -1.48
N ASN A 29 18.84 2.86 -2.46
CA ASN A 29 18.33 3.87 -3.38
C ASN A 29 17.68 3.27 -4.63
N LEU A 30 17.79 1.95 -4.86
CA LEU A 30 17.28 1.28 -6.06
C LEU A 30 15.94 0.60 -5.76
N LEU A 31 14.86 1.12 -6.35
CA LEU A 31 13.50 0.64 -6.17
C LEU A 31 12.99 -0.02 -7.45
N LEU A 32 12.29 -1.15 -7.33
CA LEU A 32 11.54 -1.72 -8.45
C LEU A 32 10.24 -0.94 -8.66
N CYS A 33 10.05 -0.32 -9.82
CA CYS A 33 8.84 0.44 -10.14
C CYS A 33 8.24 0.07 -11.49
N CYS A 34 6.97 0.42 -11.70
CA CYS A 34 6.38 0.41 -13.05
C CYS A 34 6.82 1.67 -13.82
N SER A 35 6.84 1.59 -15.15
CA SER A 35 7.32 2.69 -16.00
C SER A 35 6.56 3.99 -15.84
N GLU A 36 5.26 3.94 -15.52
CA GLU A 36 4.46 5.14 -15.27
C GLU A 36 4.89 5.86 -13.99
N CYS A 37 5.08 5.12 -12.88
CA CYS A 37 5.57 5.71 -11.63
C CYS A 37 6.96 6.33 -11.82
N GLY A 38 7.88 5.63 -12.50
CA GLY A 38 9.20 6.17 -12.83
C GLY A 38 9.12 7.44 -13.68
N ARG A 39 8.22 7.49 -14.66
CA ARG A 39 8.00 8.69 -15.51
C ARG A 39 7.42 9.86 -14.71
N PHE A 40 6.41 9.62 -13.88
CA PHE A 40 5.78 10.67 -13.08
C PHE A 40 6.76 11.27 -12.08
N LYS A 41 7.55 10.43 -11.40
CA LYS A 41 8.59 10.90 -10.48
C LYS A 41 9.73 11.60 -11.22
N GLY A 42 10.31 10.95 -12.23
CA GLY A 42 11.46 11.45 -12.97
C GLY A 42 12.57 11.97 -12.05
N ASN A 43 13.01 13.21 -12.29
CA ASN A 43 13.98 13.89 -11.43
C ASN A 43 13.34 14.76 -10.32
N VAL A 44 12.02 14.71 -10.15
CA VAL A 44 11.31 15.48 -9.13
C VAL A 44 11.51 14.81 -7.77
N PHE A 45 12.13 15.54 -6.84
CA PHE A 45 12.42 15.06 -5.50
C PHE A 45 12.11 16.15 -4.47
N PRO A 46 10.83 16.29 -4.06
CA PRO A 46 10.42 17.34 -3.14
C PRO A 46 11.01 17.09 -1.76
N LEU A 47 11.58 18.16 -1.18
CA LEU A 47 12.12 18.18 0.16
C LEU A 47 11.32 19.15 1.04
N ASP A 48 11.29 18.89 2.34
CA ASP A 48 10.79 19.85 3.31
C ASP A 48 11.83 20.95 3.65
N ALA A 49 11.50 21.86 4.56
CA ALA A 49 12.39 22.93 5.00
C ALA A 49 13.67 22.43 5.69
N GLY A 50 13.68 21.19 6.19
CA GLY A 50 14.82 20.52 6.81
C GLY A 50 15.60 19.62 5.84
N ALA A 51 15.38 19.75 4.54
CA ALA A 51 15.97 18.93 3.48
C ALA A 51 15.65 17.42 3.61
N GLN A 52 14.55 17.06 4.27
CA GLN A 52 14.08 15.68 4.34
C GLN A 52 13.16 15.35 3.15
N PRO A 53 13.22 14.12 2.59
CA PRO A 53 12.35 13.70 1.51
C PRO A 53 10.87 13.76 1.89
N LEU A 54 10.08 14.42 1.05
CA LEU A 54 8.61 14.39 1.16
C LEU A 54 7.99 13.20 0.41
N LEU A 55 8.77 12.37 -0.26
CA LEU A 55 8.26 11.12 -0.82
C LEU A 55 8.33 10.00 0.23
N VAL A 56 7.36 9.09 0.17
CA VAL A 56 7.40 7.84 0.92
C VAL A 56 8.46 6.94 0.28
N ASP A 57 9.44 6.51 1.07
CA ASP A 57 10.43 5.52 0.65
C ASP A 57 9.97 4.15 1.12
N PRO A 58 9.36 3.33 0.23
CA PRO A 58 8.86 2.01 0.61
C PRO A 58 9.96 1.02 1.01
N SER A 59 11.25 1.33 0.82
CA SER A 59 12.37 0.50 1.30
C SER A 59 12.76 0.78 2.75
N GLU A 60 12.37 1.94 3.30
CA GLU A 60 12.76 2.41 4.64
C GLU A 60 11.58 2.46 5.61
N VAL A 61 10.35 2.65 5.11
CA VAL A 61 9.15 2.77 5.94
C VAL A 61 8.00 1.93 5.39
N ASN A 62 7.06 1.55 6.27
CA ASN A 62 5.79 0.98 5.85
C ASN A 62 4.94 2.06 5.16
N PRO A 63 4.58 1.91 3.86
CA PRO A 63 3.80 2.91 3.16
C PRO A 63 2.42 3.18 3.77
N TRP A 64 1.83 2.18 4.43
CA TRP A 64 0.52 2.31 5.07
C TRP A 64 0.51 3.28 6.25
N ASP A 65 1.68 3.69 6.77
CA ASP A 65 1.77 4.74 7.79
C ASP A 65 1.56 6.15 7.21
N PHE A 66 1.66 6.29 5.88
CA PHE A 66 1.60 7.58 5.17
C PHE A 66 0.49 7.62 4.11
N ILE A 67 0.08 6.46 3.58
CA ILE A 67 -0.90 6.30 2.52
C ILE A 67 -2.06 5.44 3.05
N ASP A 68 -3.26 5.73 2.58
CA ASP A 68 -4.51 5.02 2.92
C ASP A 68 -5.17 4.49 1.64
N PHE A 69 -5.98 3.45 1.75
CA PHE A 69 -6.78 2.92 0.65
C PHE A 69 -8.24 3.33 0.85
N ASN A 70 -8.82 4.04 -0.11
CA ASN A 70 -10.22 4.37 -0.07
C ASN A 70 -11.03 3.24 -0.74
N PRO A 71 -11.84 2.46 0.00
CA PRO A 71 -12.62 1.36 -0.58
C PRO A 71 -13.76 1.84 -1.47
N ASP A 72 -14.29 3.05 -1.25
CA ASP A 72 -15.41 3.59 -2.03
C ASP A 72 -14.96 3.96 -3.46
N THR A 73 -13.78 4.58 -3.57
CA THR A 73 -13.20 4.95 -4.87
C THR A 73 -12.26 3.87 -5.41
N CYS A 74 -11.81 2.93 -4.58
CA CYS A 74 -10.74 1.97 -4.89
C CYS A 74 -9.46 2.67 -5.36
N THR A 75 -8.98 3.67 -4.62
CA THR A 75 -7.75 4.41 -4.94
C THR A 75 -6.88 4.62 -3.70
N PHE A 76 -5.60 4.96 -3.91
CA PHE A 76 -4.72 5.37 -2.82
C PHE A 76 -4.79 6.87 -2.57
N VAL A 77 -4.89 7.23 -1.31
CA VAL A 77 -4.98 8.61 -0.83
C VAL A 77 -3.96 8.85 0.28
N ALA A 78 -3.70 10.11 0.62
CA ALA A 78 -2.86 10.42 1.76
C ALA A 78 -3.57 9.99 3.06
N ARG A 79 -2.87 9.30 3.95
CA ARG A 79 -3.41 8.94 5.26
C ARG A 79 -3.68 10.18 6.09
N TYR A 80 -4.86 10.24 6.71
CA TYR A 80 -5.19 11.32 7.63
C TYR A 80 -4.58 11.06 9.01
N ASP A 81 -3.85 12.03 9.53
CA ASP A 81 -3.27 11.99 10.87
C ASP A 81 -4.15 12.77 11.84
N LEU A 82 -4.69 12.06 12.84
CA LEU A 82 -5.54 12.64 13.89
C LEU A 82 -4.76 13.58 14.82
N ALA A 83 -3.46 13.38 15.01
CA ALA A 83 -2.65 14.21 15.89
C ALA A 83 -2.41 15.60 15.28
N THR A 84 -2.30 15.68 13.95
CA THR A 84 -2.11 16.95 13.22
C THR A 84 -3.38 17.48 12.58
N GLU A 85 -4.49 16.73 12.65
CA GLU A 85 -5.76 17.01 11.96
C GLU A 85 -5.58 17.30 10.46
N ALA A 86 -4.65 16.60 9.81
CA ALA A 86 -4.27 16.85 8.42
C ALA A 86 -3.82 15.57 7.70
N PRO A 87 -3.90 15.52 6.37
CA PRO A 87 -3.26 14.46 5.61
C PRO A 87 -1.75 14.45 5.83
N SER A 88 -1.16 13.25 5.89
CA SER A 88 0.28 13.03 5.96
C SER A 88 0.98 13.81 4.84
N ALA A 89 1.90 14.69 5.20
CA ALA A 89 2.63 15.51 4.21
C ALA A 89 3.39 14.64 3.20
N ARG A 90 3.99 13.53 3.66
CA ARG A 90 4.70 12.58 2.80
C ARG A 90 3.74 11.80 1.90
N GLY A 91 2.62 11.34 2.48
CA GLY A 91 1.57 10.66 1.74
C GLY A 91 0.98 11.54 0.64
N ALA A 92 0.60 12.77 0.99
CA ALA A 92 0.01 13.74 0.07
C ALA A 92 0.94 14.05 -1.10
N LYS A 93 2.23 14.29 -0.83
CA LYS A 93 3.19 14.57 -1.89
C LYS A 93 3.45 13.35 -2.78
N THR A 94 3.44 12.15 -2.22
CA THR A 94 3.61 10.89 -2.98
C THR A 94 2.40 10.61 -3.87
N VAL A 95 1.18 10.73 -3.34
CA VAL A 95 -0.06 10.51 -4.09
C VAL A 95 -0.22 11.52 -5.21
N ASP A 96 0.06 12.80 -4.94
CA ASP A 96 0.01 13.89 -5.92
C ASP A 96 1.02 13.68 -7.05
N LEU A 97 2.30 13.47 -6.72
CA LEU A 97 3.36 13.31 -7.72
C LEU A 97 3.11 12.09 -8.61
N LEU A 98 2.68 10.97 -8.03
CA LEU A 98 2.51 9.70 -8.74
C LEU A 98 1.07 9.46 -9.25
N GLN A 99 0.18 10.43 -9.00
CA GLN A 99 -1.21 10.43 -9.42
C GLN A 99 -1.99 9.18 -8.99
N LEU A 100 -1.73 8.68 -7.78
CA LEU A 100 -2.27 7.41 -7.30
C LEU A 100 -3.79 7.42 -7.08
N ASP A 101 -4.39 8.61 -7.10
CA ASP A 101 -5.81 8.88 -6.87
C ASP A 101 -6.65 9.02 -8.17
N ARG A 102 -6.01 9.09 -9.34
CA ARG A 102 -6.67 9.46 -10.61
C ARG A 102 -6.24 8.62 -11.83
N ARG A 103 -5.61 7.48 -11.60
CA ARG A 103 -5.20 6.53 -12.64
C ARG A 103 -6.24 5.42 -12.76
N GLU A 104 -7.11 5.51 -13.77
CA GLU A 104 -8.23 4.59 -13.99
C GLU A 104 -7.79 3.11 -14.07
N ALA A 105 -6.63 2.83 -14.68
CA ALA A 105 -6.11 1.47 -14.77
C ALA A 105 -5.77 0.86 -13.40
N LEU A 106 -5.20 1.67 -12.49
CA LEU A 106 -4.92 1.24 -11.12
C LEU A 106 -6.21 0.99 -10.35
N GLU A 107 -7.16 1.92 -10.45
CA GLU A 107 -8.47 1.81 -9.81
C GLU A 107 -9.17 0.50 -10.19
N ALA A 108 -9.15 0.13 -11.48
CA ALA A 108 -9.74 -1.11 -11.96
C ALA A 108 -9.06 -2.35 -11.36
N GLY A 109 -7.73 -2.35 -11.27
CA GLY A 109 -6.93 -3.43 -10.65
C GLY A 109 -7.19 -3.56 -9.15
N TYR A 110 -7.16 -2.45 -8.43
CA TYR A 110 -7.45 -2.42 -7.00
C TYR A 110 -8.87 -2.87 -6.70
N ARG A 111 -9.86 -2.43 -7.49
CA ARG A 111 -11.26 -2.83 -7.33
C ARG A 111 -11.43 -4.34 -7.47
N LYS A 112 -10.74 -4.96 -8.43
CA LYS A 112 -10.78 -6.42 -8.60
C LYS A 112 -10.21 -7.13 -7.37
N THR A 113 -9.06 -6.67 -6.89
CA THR A 113 -8.37 -7.22 -5.71
C THR A 113 -9.21 -7.05 -4.44
N HIS A 114 -9.71 -5.84 -4.21
CA HIS A 114 -10.62 -5.51 -3.11
C HIS A 114 -11.83 -6.45 -3.07
N ARG A 115 -12.51 -6.66 -4.21
CA ARG A 115 -13.67 -7.56 -4.28
C ARG A 115 -13.33 -9.00 -3.94
N ARG A 116 -12.19 -9.52 -4.41
CA ARG A 116 -11.73 -10.88 -4.12
C ARG A 116 -11.46 -11.04 -2.62
N ILE A 117 -10.71 -10.12 -2.03
CA ILE A 117 -10.40 -10.11 -0.60
C ILE A 117 -11.69 -10.00 0.23
N LEU A 118 -12.58 -9.08 -0.13
CA LEU A 118 -13.85 -8.89 0.56
C LEU A 118 -14.69 -10.17 0.55
N ALA A 119 -14.83 -10.81 -0.61
CA ALA A 119 -15.58 -12.07 -0.72
C ALA A 119 -15.00 -13.21 0.13
N LEU A 120 -13.66 -13.28 0.26
CA LEU A 120 -13.01 -14.27 1.12
C LEU A 120 -13.33 -14.02 2.60
N PHE A 121 -13.26 -12.77 3.06
CA PHE A 121 -13.64 -12.42 4.43
C PHE A 121 -15.13 -12.63 4.69
N GLU A 122 -16.02 -12.25 3.77
CA GLU A 122 -17.46 -12.50 3.91
C GLU A 122 -17.76 -13.99 4.01
N ARG A 123 -17.12 -14.83 3.19
CA ARG A 123 -17.25 -16.29 3.23
C ARG A 123 -16.77 -16.84 4.57
N ALA A 124 -15.59 -16.43 5.04
CA ALA A 124 -15.05 -16.83 6.34
C ALA A 124 -16.01 -16.44 7.48
N LEU A 125 -16.69 -15.29 7.38
CA LEU A 125 -17.60 -14.81 8.41
C LEU A 125 -18.85 -15.68 8.54
N GLN A 126 -19.25 -16.39 7.47
CA GLN A 126 -20.36 -17.34 7.50
C GLN A 126 -19.97 -18.71 8.06
N GLN A 127 -18.67 -19.02 8.16
CA GLN A 127 -18.19 -20.31 8.65
C GLN A 127 -18.16 -20.34 10.18
N SER A 128 -18.45 -21.51 10.77
CA SER A 128 -18.36 -21.68 12.24
C SER A 128 -16.92 -21.83 12.71
N ASP A 129 -16.08 -22.44 11.87
CA ASP A 129 -14.66 -22.62 12.08
C ASP A 129 -13.93 -22.33 10.77
N VAL A 130 -12.73 -21.76 10.87
CA VAL A 130 -11.92 -21.33 9.71
C VAL A 130 -10.51 -21.82 9.95
N ASP A 131 -9.98 -22.58 8.99
CA ASP A 131 -8.58 -22.96 8.97
C ASP A 131 -7.71 -21.71 8.73
N PRO A 132 -6.88 -21.31 9.71
CA PRO A 132 -6.01 -20.14 9.59
C PRO A 132 -5.12 -20.18 8.35
N ASP A 133 -4.44 -21.30 8.12
CA ASP A 133 -3.42 -21.40 7.07
C ASP A 133 -4.06 -21.34 5.69
N ALA A 134 -5.21 -22.03 5.52
CA ALA A 134 -5.97 -21.99 4.29
C ALA A 134 -6.52 -20.58 3.99
N LEU A 135 -7.03 -19.86 5.00
CA LEU A 135 -7.51 -18.49 4.81
C LEU A 135 -6.36 -17.56 4.39
N CYS A 136 -5.21 -17.64 5.07
CA CYS A 136 -4.09 -16.76 4.76
C CYS A 136 -3.48 -17.04 3.40
N GLN A 137 -3.45 -18.31 2.98
CA GLN A 137 -3.06 -18.68 1.61
C GLN A 137 -4.03 -18.10 0.59
N ASP A 138 -5.35 -18.33 0.74
CA ASP A 138 -6.38 -17.81 -0.16
C ASP A 138 -6.32 -16.27 -0.29
N LEU A 139 -6.11 -15.57 0.84
CA LEU A 139 -5.96 -14.12 0.87
C LEU A 139 -4.71 -13.67 0.11
N SER A 140 -3.57 -14.33 0.35
CA SER A 140 -2.30 -14.00 -0.33
C SER A 140 -2.40 -14.20 -1.84
N GLU A 141 -3.05 -15.27 -2.29
CA GLU A 141 -3.32 -15.53 -3.71
C GLU A 141 -4.34 -14.56 -4.32
N ALA A 142 -5.16 -13.92 -3.49
CA ALA A 142 -6.10 -12.90 -3.91
C ALA A 142 -5.49 -11.51 -4.05
N ASP A 143 -4.36 -11.25 -3.39
CA ASP A 143 -3.81 -9.92 -3.22
C ASP A 143 -2.74 -9.56 -4.26
N ASP A 144 -3.20 -9.34 -5.49
CA ASP A 144 -2.32 -8.95 -6.60
C ASP A 144 -1.64 -7.57 -6.39
N HIS A 145 -2.13 -6.74 -5.45
CA HIS A 145 -1.75 -5.33 -5.30
C HIS A 145 -1.25 -4.95 -3.88
N GLY A 146 -1.04 -5.92 -3.00
CA GLY A 146 -0.53 -5.69 -1.64
C GLY A 146 -1.51 -4.99 -0.69
N LEU A 147 -2.82 -5.04 -0.96
CA LEU A 147 -3.86 -4.41 -0.14
C LEU A 147 -4.05 -5.08 1.23
N LEU A 148 -3.60 -6.32 1.44
CA LEU A 148 -3.73 -7.02 2.72
C LEU A 148 -3.04 -6.30 3.86
N GLY A 149 -1.91 -5.64 3.60
CA GLY A 149 -1.25 -4.79 4.60
C GLY A 149 -2.20 -3.73 5.15
N TRP A 150 -3.02 -3.13 4.28
CA TRP A 150 -4.02 -2.15 4.69
C TRP A 150 -5.19 -2.76 5.47
N TYR A 151 -5.72 -3.91 5.03
CA TYR A 151 -6.84 -4.58 5.70
C TYR A 151 -6.46 -5.10 7.09
N LEU A 152 -5.27 -5.71 7.21
CA LEU A 152 -4.87 -6.44 8.41
C LEU A 152 -4.15 -5.55 9.44
N THR A 153 -3.49 -4.47 9.00
CA THR A 153 -2.68 -3.60 9.88
C THR A 153 -3.06 -2.12 9.83
N GLY A 154 -3.72 -1.68 8.75
CA GLY A 154 -4.10 -0.29 8.52
C GLY A 154 -5.48 0.08 9.05
N THR A 155 -6.08 1.13 8.46
CA THR A 155 -7.44 1.59 8.79
C THR A 155 -8.50 0.52 8.49
N GLY A 156 -8.24 -0.34 7.50
CA GLY A 156 -9.16 -1.38 7.05
C GLY A 156 -9.58 -2.36 8.15
N GLN A 157 -8.73 -2.62 9.14
CA GLN A 157 -9.02 -3.57 10.23
C GLN A 157 -10.23 -3.17 11.10
N HIS A 158 -10.62 -1.88 11.03
CA HIS A 158 -11.75 -1.33 11.79
C HIS A 158 -13.06 -1.30 10.99
N LEU A 159 -13.00 -1.60 9.69
CA LEU A 159 -14.15 -1.63 8.80
C LEU A 159 -14.80 -3.02 8.78
N SER A 160 -16.07 -3.05 8.41
CA SER A 160 -16.77 -4.30 8.11
C SER A 160 -16.32 -4.84 6.74
N PRO A 161 -16.18 -6.17 6.57
CA PRO A 161 -16.39 -7.26 7.54
C PRO A 161 -15.12 -7.61 8.37
N PHE A 162 -14.02 -6.88 8.17
CA PHE A 162 -12.70 -7.23 8.68
C PHE A 162 -12.65 -7.22 10.22
N ARG A 163 -13.28 -6.23 10.85
CA ARG A 163 -13.41 -6.14 12.30
C ARG A 163 -14.16 -7.34 12.89
N GLU A 164 -15.23 -7.77 12.23
CA GLU A 164 -16.06 -8.89 12.65
C GLU A 164 -15.29 -10.21 12.53
N ILE A 165 -14.52 -10.38 11.45
CA ILE A 165 -13.61 -11.53 11.30
C ILE A 165 -12.56 -11.56 12.41
N ARG A 166 -11.91 -10.43 12.69
CA ARG A 166 -10.93 -10.35 13.77
C ARG A 166 -11.53 -10.75 15.13
N ALA A 167 -12.77 -10.37 15.38
CA ALA A 167 -13.47 -10.74 16.61
C ALA A 167 -13.90 -12.22 16.64
N LYS A 168 -14.38 -12.76 15.52
CA LYS A 168 -14.95 -14.11 15.43
C LYS A 168 -13.88 -15.20 15.28
N HIS A 169 -12.84 -14.94 14.50
CA HIS A 169 -11.76 -15.87 14.18
C HIS A 169 -10.38 -15.25 14.49
N PRO A 170 -10.10 -14.88 15.76
CA PRO A 170 -8.88 -14.15 16.11
C PRO A 170 -7.59 -14.92 15.78
N LYS A 171 -7.59 -16.25 15.92
CA LYS A 171 -6.44 -17.09 15.54
C LYS A 171 -6.12 -16.99 14.05
N ALA A 172 -7.15 -17.06 13.19
CA ALA A 172 -6.96 -16.94 11.75
C ALA A 172 -6.47 -15.54 11.38
N TRP A 173 -7.02 -14.51 12.02
CA TRP A 173 -6.55 -13.13 11.86
C TRP A 173 -5.07 -12.96 12.21
N ASP A 174 -4.65 -13.44 13.39
CA ASP A 174 -3.27 -13.28 13.87
C ASP A 174 -2.26 -14.02 12.98
N VAL A 175 -2.61 -15.21 12.46
CA VAL A 175 -1.77 -15.93 11.50
C VAL A 175 -1.61 -15.12 10.21
N CYS A 176 -2.69 -14.52 9.69
CA CYS A 176 -2.61 -13.74 8.46
C CYS A 176 -1.84 -12.43 8.67
N VAL A 177 -1.94 -11.79 9.84
CA VAL A 177 -1.11 -10.63 10.20
C VAL A 177 0.37 -11.01 10.25
N ALA A 178 0.70 -12.13 10.88
CA ALA A 178 2.08 -12.61 10.99
C ALA A 178 2.70 -12.99 9.64
N ALA A 179 1.89 -13.38 8.65
CA ALA A 179 2.36 -13.68 7.30
C ALA A 179 2.76 -12.42 6.49
N LEU A 180 2.43 -11.22 6.96
CA LEU A 180 2.77 -9.96 6.29
C LEU A 180 4.15 -9.38 6.70
N THR A 181 4.76 -9.90 7.76
CA THR A 181 6.06 -9.48 8.32
C THR A 181 7.19 -10.39 7.88
#